data_AF-A0A915AGP1-F1
#
_entry.id   AF-A0A915AGP1-F1
#
_cell.length_a   1.000
_cell.length_b   1.000
_cell.length_c   1.000
_cell.angle_alpha   90.00
_cell.angle_beta   90.00
_cell.angle_gamma   90.00
#
_symmetry.space_group_name_H-M   'P 1'
#
loop_
_entity.id
_entity.type
_entity.pdbx_description
1 polymer ?
#
loop_
_entity_poly.entity_id
_entity_poly.type
_entity_poly.pdbx_seq_one_letter_code
_entity_poly.pdbx_strand_id
1 'polypeptide(L)'
;MWPWAAITSLILFALLVDANPCALPQIACAARLSAYPRAEPDSSGWESSGLDDVPIYDEFFLSISPFDFSASPSVSEHNICSCDADVGNCSFADPDRVIRLDRMVELAFCGRTEEIFKNPCRGRRGVIRVIGRIHESGEALVSIEESVMFCKCERGYHRIRVEPWINDLYAFIYKCV
;
A
#
# COMPACT_ATOMS: atom_id res chain seq x y z
N MET A 1 -6.07 41.62 54.66
CA MET A 1 -4.82 41.44 53.90
C MET A 1 -5.04 40.34 52.89
N TRP A 2 -5.32 40.73 51.65
CA TRP A 2 -5.42 40.01 50.38
C TRP A 2 -5.36 41.15 49.32
N PRO A 3 -4.91 40.98 48.06
CA PRO A 3 -4.86 39.71 47.35
C PRO A 3 -3.69 39.58 46.30
N TRP A 4 -3.68 38.46 45.56
CA TRP A 4 -3.16 38.28 44.19
C TRP A 4 -1.65 38.26 43.91
N ALA A 5 -1.17 37.10 43.45
CA ALA A 5 -0.33 36.99 42.24
C ALA A 5 -0.58 35.62 41.59
N ALA A 6 -1.66 35.55 40.81
CA ALA A 6 -1.76 34.60 39.71
C ALA A 6 -1.07 35.26 38.49
N ILE A 7 0.04 34.68 38.02
CA ILE A 7 0.63 34.96 36.70
C ILE A 7 1.17 33.60 36.23
N THR A 8 0.35 32.78 35.58
CA THR A 8 0.13 32.70 34.13
C THR A 8 1.36 32.38 33.28
N SER A 9 1.13 31.45 32.35
CA SER A 9 1.85 31.26 31.10
C SER A 9 3.29 30.75 31.15
N LEU A 10 3.42 29.45 31.36
CA LEU A 10 4.19 28.66 30.41
C LEU A 10 3.21 27.74 29.67
N ILE A 11 2.47 28.38 28.77
CA ILE A 11 1.98 27.72 27.57
C ILE A 11 3.26 27.25 26.86
N LEU A 12 3.68 26.02 27.15
CA LEU A 12 4.43 25.25 26.16
C LEU A 12 3.43 25.15 25.00
N PHE A 13 3.54 26.09 24.07
CA PHE A 13 2.94 25.99 22.76
C PHE A 13 3.52 24.69 22.22
N ALA A 14 2.75 23.61 22.34
CA ALA A 14 2.87 22.48 21.46
C ALA A 14 2.76 23.11 20.07
N LEU A 15 3.89 23.30 19.42
CA LEU A 15 3.96 23.40 17.98
C LEU A 15 3.50 22.03 17.49
N LEU A 16 2.18 21.82 17.52
CA LEU A 16 1.47 21.03 16.54
C LEU A 16 1.70 21.77 15.23
N VAL A 17 2.92 21.63 14.70
CA VAL A 17 3.10 21.74 13.26
C VAL A 17 2.21 20.64 12.74
N ASP A 18 1.09 21.03 12.16
CA ASP A 18 0.30 20.20 11.28
C ASP A 18 1.25 19.84 10.13
N ALA A 19 2.08 18.82 10.38
CA ALA A 19 3.13 18.42 9.47
C ALA A 19 2.40 17.82 8.28
N ASN A 20 2.27 18.60 7.20
CA ASN A 20 1.66 18.13 5.96
C ASN A 20 2.34 16.78 5.63
N PRO A 21 1.62 15.65 5.61
CA PRO A 21 2.24 14.35 5.33
C PRO A 21 2.90 14.34 3.95
N CYS A 22 2.40 15.17 3.03
CA CYS A 22 2.95 15.37 1.69
C CYS A 22 4.16 16.34 1.65
N ALA A 23 4.64 16.86 2.79
CA ALA A 23 5.80 17.75 2.83
C ALA A 23 7.08 17.05 2.34
N LEU A 24 7.14 15.73 2.47
CA LEU A 24 8.18 14.92 1.86
C LEU A 24 7.70 14.43 0.49
N PRO A 25 8.45 14.70 -0.60
CA PRO A 25 8.03 14.31 -1.94
C PRO A 25 7.96 12.79 -2.14
N GLN A 26 8.57 12.01 -1.23
CA GLN A 26 8.56 10.54 -1.27
C GLN A 26 7.29 9.90 -0.67
N ILE A 27 6.42 10.69 -0.04
CA ILE A 27 5.15 10.21 0.50
C ILE A 27 4.10 10.29 -0.60
N ALA A 28 3.37 9.20 -0.83
CA ALA A 28 2.28 9.19 -1.79
C ALA A 28 1.13 10.07 -1.29
N CYS A 29 0.54 10.85 -2.18
CA CYS A 29 -0.59 11.72 -1.86
C CYS A 29 -1.93 10.98 -1.93
N ALA A 30 -2.00 9.92 -2.73
CA ALA A 30 -3.16 9.05 -2.81
C ALA A 30 -2.74 7.62 -3.14
N ALA A 31 -3.64 6.68 -2.85
CA ALA A 31 -3.51 5.29 -3.25
C ALA A 31 -4.79 4.80 -3.93
N ARG A 32 -4.64 3.90 -4.89
CA ARG A 32 -5.74 3.23 -5.57
C ARG A 32 -5.65 1.74 -5.28
N LEU A 33 -6.74 1.20 -4.75
CA LEU A 33 -6.91 -0.21 -4.44
C LEU A 33 -7.83 -0.86 -5.46
N SER A 34 -7.37 -1.95 -6.07
CA SER A 34 -8.13 -2.80 -6.97
C SER A 34 -8.46 -4.12 -6.26
N ALA A 35 -9.70 -4.28 -5.85
CA ALA A 35 -10.22 -5.49 -5.22
C ALA A 35 -10.78 -6.43 -6.29
N TYR A 36 -10.23 -7.63 -6.35
CA TYR A 36 -10.66 -8.67 -7.27
C TYR A 36 -11.59 -9.67 -6.56
N PRO A 37 -12.58 -10.25 -7.26
CA PRO A 37 -13.37 -11.33 -6.69
C PRO A 37 -12.49 -12.53 -6.37
N ARG A 38 -12.95 -13.39 -5.45
CA ARG A 38 -12.28 -14.67 -5.20
C ARG A 38 -12.36 -15.53 -6.45
N ALA A 39 -11.28 -16.23 -6.77
CA ALA A 39 -11.34 -17.29 -7.77
C ALA A 39 -12.27 -18.39 -7.24
N GLU A 40 -13.25 -18.80 -8.05
CA GLU A 40 -14.05 -19.97 -7.74
C GLU A 40 -13.09 -21.18 -7.69
N PRO A 41 -13.14 -22.03 -6.65
CA PRO A 41 -12.43 -23.29 -6.72
C PRO A 41 -13.02 -24.08 -7.89
N ASP A 42 -12.19 -24.55 -8.80
CA ASP A 42 -12.62 -25.37 -9.94
C ASP A 42 -13.39 -26.59 -9.41
N SER A 43 -14.72 -26.51 -9.35
CA SER A 43 -15.60 -27.61 -8.93
C SER A 43 -15.84 -28.62 -10.05
N SER A 44 -14.93 -28.70 -11.00
CA SER A 44 -14.95 -29.69 -12.07
C SER A 44 -14.11 -30.90 -11.67
N GLY A 45 -14.73 -31.78 -10.88
CA GLY A 45 -14.54 -33.23 -10.97
C GLY A 45 -13.48 -33.88 -10.08
N TRP A 46 -13.80 -34.11 -8.80
CA TRP A 46 -13.33 -35.33 -8.13
C TRP A 46 -14.24 -35.82 -6.99
N GLU A 47 -15.56 -35.78 -7.19
CA GLU A 47 -16.44 -36.67 -6.45
C GLU A 47 -16.79 -37.88 -7.32
N SER A 48 -16.52 -39.07 -6.78
CA SER A 48 -16.82 -40.41 -7.32
C SER A 48 -15.72 -41.08 -8.15
N SER A 49 -14.79 -41.74 -7.45
CA SER A 49 -14.59 -43.20 -7.53
C SER A 49 -13.39 -43.59 -6.67
N GLY A 50 -13.62 -44.44 -5.66
CA GLY A 50 -12.53 -44.98 -4.85
C GLY A 50 -11.55 -45.76 -5.70
N LEU A 51 -10.25 -45.50 -5.50
CA LEU A 51 -9.12 -46.40 -5.73
C LEU A 51 -7.93 -45.74 -5.03
N ASP A 52 -7.46 -46.38 -3.96
CA ASP A 52 -6.13 -46.15 -3.37
C ASP A 52 -5.04 -46.28 -4.45
N ASP A 53 -3.96 -45.51 -4.27
CA ASP A 53 -2.70 -45.56 -5.02
C ASP A 53 -2.70 -45.09 -6.49
N VAL A 54 -2.60 -43.77 -6.66
CA VAL A 54 -1.87 -43.16 -7.80
C VAL A 54 -1.00 -42.01 -7.27
N PRO A 55 0.35 -42.07 -7.36
CA PRO A 55 1.18 -40.94 -6.98
C PRO A 55 1.10 -39.89 -8.10
N ILE A 56 0.21 -38.91 -7.91
CA ILE A 56 0.15 -37.74 -8.78
C ILE A 56 1.31 -36.82 -8.42
N TYR A 57 2.21 -36.62 -9.38
CA TYR A 57 3.19 -35.55 -9.33
C TYR A 57 2.44 -34.22 -9.49
N ASP A 58 2.24 -33.49 -8.39
CA ASP A 58 1.47 -32.23 -8.30
C ASP A 58 2.26 -30.99 -8.80
N GLU A 59 3.03 -31.15 -9.86
CA GLU A 59 3.39 -29.99 -10.67
C GLU A 59 2.19 -29.73 -11.59
N PHE A 60 1.58 -28.55 -11.45
CA PHE A 60 0.52 -27.94 -12.27
C PHE A 60 -0.90 -27.88 -11.66
N PHE A 61 -1.34 -26.63 -11.47
CA PHE A 61 -2.71 -26.09 -11.34
C PHE A 61 -3.33 -25.95 -9.94
N LEU A 62 -2.96 -24.89 -9.23
CA LEU A 62 -3.93 -24.00 -8.57
C LEU A 62 -3.39 -22.56 -8.62
N SER A 63 -4.24 -21.57 -8.88
CA SER A 63 -3.86 -20.16 -8.83
C SER A 63 -3.23 -19.83 -7.47
N ILE A 64 -1.94 -19.46 -7.46
CA ILE A 64 -1.18 -19.08 -6.25
C ILE A 64 -1.87 -17.95 -5.45
N SER A 65 -2.82 -17.24 -6.08
CA SER A 65 -3.64 -16.22 -5.45
C SER A 65 -5.08 -16.68 -5.29
N PRO A 66 -5.74 -16.38 -4.15
CA PRO A 66 -7.16 -16.67 -3.95
C PRO A 66 -8.09 -15.75 -4.78
N PHE A 67 -7.52 -14.89 -5.63
CA PHE A 67 -8.24 -13.87 -6.38
C PHE A 67 -8.19 -14.13 -7.88
N ASP A 68 -9.33 -13.91 -8.55
CA ASP A 68 -9.42 -13.94 -10.00
C ASP A 68 -8.99 -12.58 -10.59
N PHE A 69 -7.74 -12.52 -11.04
CA PHE A 69 -7.20 -11.33 -11.70
C PHE A 69 -7.63 -11.16 -13.16
N SER A 70 -8.39 -12.10 -13.73
CA SER A 70 -8.97 -11.98 -15.06
C SER A 70 -10.30 -11.21 -15.04
N ALA A 71 -10.99 -11.20 -13.90
CA ALA A 71 -12.19 -10.43 -13.68
C ALA A 71 -11.93 -8.91 -13.54
N SER A 72 -12.96 -8.11 -13.81
CA SER A 72 -12.93 -6.66 -13.59
C SER A 72 -12.84 -6.34 -12.09
N PRO A 73 -11.81 -5.60 -11.64
CA PRO A 73 -11.69 -5.24 -10.23
C PRO A 73 -12.66 -4.13 -9.83
N SER A 74 -13.07 -4.15 -8.57
CA SER A 74 -13.65 -2.98 -7.91
C SER A 74 -12.52 -2.03 -7.51
N VAL A 75 -12.56 -0.79 -8.00
CA VAL A 75 -11.52 0.20 -7.77
C VAL A 75 -11.98 1.20 -6.71
N SER A 76 -11.14 1.44 -5.71
CA SER A 76 -11.33 2.48 -4.69
C SER A 76 -10.11 3.38 -4.61
N GLU A 77 -10.32 4.68 -4.45
CA GLU A 77 -9.26 5.68 -4.29
C GLU A 77 -9.28 6.23 -2.87
N HIS A 78 -8.09 6.34 -2.29
CA HIS A 78 -7.86 6.77 -0.92
C HIS A 78 -6.92 7.97 -0.94
N ASN A 79 -7.40 9.09 -0.43
CA ASN A 79 -6.57 10.29 -0.27
C ASN A 79 -5.76 10.15 1.02
N ILE A 80 -4.43 10.27 0.91
CA ILE A 80 -3.48 10.19 2.03
C ILE A 80 -3.16 11.61 2.50
N CYS A 81 -2.82 12.51 1.58
CA CYS A 81 -2.52 13.90 1.87
C CYS A 81 -2.70 14.80 0.65
N SER A 82 -2.78 16.10 0.90
CA SER A 82 -2.96 17.11 -0.14
C SER A 82 -1.61 17.66 -0.62
N CYS A 83 -1.43 17.68 -1.94
CA CYS A 83 -0.29 18.35 -2.57
C CYS A 83 -0.41 19.87 -2.44
N ASP A 84 0.72 20.55 -2.29
CA ASP A 84 0.77 22.00 -2.40
C ASP A 84 0.43 22.44 -3.83
N ALA A 85 -0.26 23.57 -3.96
CA ALA A 85 -0.78 24.06 -5.24
C ALA A 85 0.29 24.19 -6.34
N ASP A 86 1.54 24.46 -5.95
CA ASP A 86 2.67 24.67 -6.85
C ASP A 86 3.38 23.37 -7.27
N VAL A 87 3.17 22.27 -6.54
CA VAL A 87 3.90 21.00 -6.72
C VAL A 87 3.16 20.07 -7.70
N GLY A 88 1.84 20.24 -7.82
CA GLY A 88 1.00 19.57 -8.81
C GLY A 88 -0.26 18.95 -8.22
N ASN A 89 -1.05 18.29 -9.06
CA ASN A 89 -2.28 17.63 -8.62
C ASN A 89 -2.02 16.16 -8.24
N CYS A 90 -2.61 15.71 -7.14
CA CYS A 90 -2.64 14.30 -6.76
C CYS A 90 -3.61 13.54 -7.67
N SER A 91 -3.10 12.82 -8.67
CA SER A 91 -3.93 12.15 -9.66
C SER A 91 -3.27 10.91 -10.22
N PHE A 92 -4.09 9.93 -10.59
CA PHE A 92 -3.71 8.73 -11.31
C PHE A 92 -3.77 8.87 -12.84
N ALA A 93 -4.09 10.05 -13.35
CA ALA A 93 -4.18 10.29 -14.80
C ALA A 93 -2.81 10.38 -15.49
N ASP A 94 -1.78 10.84 -14.76
CA ASP A 94 -0.42 10.98 -15.27
C ASP A 94 0.42 9.78 -14.81
N PRO A 95 0.78 8.84 -15.70
CA PRO A 95 1.53 7.64 -15.32
C PRO A 95 2.93 7.96 -14.79
N ASP A 96 3.51 9.13 -15.12
CA ASP A 96 4.83 9.53 -14.63
C ASP A 96 4.82 9.84 -13.13
N ARG A 97 3.63 10.05 -12.55
CA ARG A 97 3.37 10.31 -11.13
C ARG A 97 2.82 9.10 -10.38
N VAL A 98 2.65 7.97 -11.07
CA VAL A 98 2.04 6.77 -10.51
C VAL A 98 3.07 5.65 -10.41
N ILE A 99 3.07 4.96 -9.27
CA ILE A 99 3.84 3.74 -9.07
C ILE A 99 2.87 2.61 -8.77
N ARG A 100 2.89 1.60 -9.62
CA ARG A 100 2.17 0.35 -9.42
C ARG A 100 3.05 -0.64 -8.67
N LEU A 101 2.62 -1.05 -7.48
CA LEU A 101 3.36 -2.00 -6.65
C LEU A 101 3.01 -3.44 -7.03
N ASP A 102 1.72 -3.72 -7.22
CA ASP A 102 1.25 -5.01 -7.69
C ASP A 102 -0.05 -4.85 -8.51
N ARG A 103 -0.86 -5.91 -8.63
CA ARG A 103 -2.15 -5.83 -9.34
C ARG A 103 -3.23 -5.09 -8.56
N MET A 104 -3.07 -4.97 -7.25
CA MET A 104 -4.07 -4.43 -6.33
C MET A 104 -3.74 -3.02 -5.85
N VAL A 105 -2.46 -2.64 -5.80
CA VAL A 105 -2.02 -1.39 -5.18
C VAL A 105 -1.27 -0.49 -6.17
N GLU A 106 -1.79 0.71 -6.35
CA GLU A 106 -1.15 1.82 -7.06
C GLU A 106 -1.03 3.03 -6.12
N LEU A 107 0.09 3.75 -6.22
CA LEU A 107 0.39 4.95 -5.43
C LEU A 107 0.57 6.15 -6.38
N ALA A 108 -0.07 7.27 -6.07
CA ALA A 108 0.10 8.54 -6.78
C ALA A 108 0.93 9.51 -5.94
N PHE A 109 1.77 10.29 -6.62
CA PHE A 109 2.67 11.27 -6.00
C PHE A 109 2.38 12.69 -6.52
N CYS A 110 2.71 13.69 -5.70
CA CYS A 110 2.52 15.10 -6.09
C CYS A 110 3.40 15.52 -7.27
N GLY A 111 4.61 14.96 -7.35
CA GLY A 111 5.59 15.23 -8.41
C GLY A 111 5.86 14.00 -9.28
N ARG A 112 6.67 14.19 -10.32
CA ARG A 112 7.12 13.10 -11.20
C ARG A 112 8.01 12.13 -10.43
N THR A 113 7.74 10.84 -10.58
CA THR A 113 8.44 9.79 -9.84
C THR A 113 9.95 9.78 -10.12
N GLU A 114 10.37 10.14 -11.33
CA GLU A 114 11.79 10.24 -11.71
C GLU A 114 12.52 11.39 -11.01
N GLU A 115 11.81 12.49 -10.73
CA GLU A 115 12.37 13.65 -10.04
C GLU A 115 12.45 13.41 -8.53
N ILE A 116 11.48 12.67 -7.98
CA ILE A 116 11.41 12.29 -6.57
C ILE A 116 12.47 11.23 -6.23
N PHE A 117 12.53 10.16 -7.05
CA PHE A 117 13.29 8.95 -6.75
C PHE A 117 14.58 8.84 -7.58
N LYS A 118 15.48 9.82 -7.42
CA LYS A 118 16.77 9.87 -8.17
C LYS A 118 17.78 8.79 -7.80
N ASN A 119 17.60 8.17 -6.64
CA ASN A 119 18.57 7.26 -6.07
C ASN A 119 18.22 5.79 -6.40
N PRO A 120 19.21 4.96 -6.78
CA PRO A 120 18.95 3.56 -7.06
C PRO A 120 18.57 2.79 -5.79
N CYS A 121 17.67 1.83 -5.95
CA CYS A 121 17.27 0.92 -4.89
C CYS A 121 18.41 -0.01 -4.49
N ARG A 122 19.05 0.27 -3.34
CA ARG A 122 20.10 -0.58 -2.75
C ARG A 122 19.85 -0.84 -1.28
N GLY A 123 20.08 -2.08 -0.84
CA GLY A 123 19.90 -2.49 0.55
C GLY A 123 18.49 -2.22 1.06
N ARG A 124 18.38 -1.52 2.21
CA ARG A 124 17.09 -1.20 2.84
C ARG A 124 16.22 -0.22 2.05
N ARG A 125 16.78 0.56 1.12
CA ARG A 125 16.00 1.53 0.31
C ARG A 125 15.06 0.84 -0.67
N GLY A 126 15.39 -0.38 -1.09
CA GLY A 126 14.53 -1.17 -1.97
C GLY A 126 13.37 -1.87 -1.24
N VAL A 127 13.07 -1.46 0.00
CA VAL A 127 11.92 -1.96 0.78
C VAL A 127 10.88 -0.86 0.86
N ILE A 128 9.66 -1.15 0.40
CA ILE A 128 8.53 -0.25 0.35
C ILE A 128 7.50 -0.78 1.36
N ARG A 129 6.84 0.13 2.09
CA ARG A 129 5.74 -0.22 3.00
C ARG A 129 4.49 0.52 2.58
N VAL A 130 3.38 -0.21 2.52
CA VAL A 130 2.04 0.35 2.38
C VAL A 130 1.25 -0.05 3.60
N ILE A 131 0.72 0.93 4.32
CA ILE A 131 0.12 0.76 5.63
C ILE A 131 -1.37 1.07 5.52
N GLY A 132 -2.20 0.19 6.06
CA GLY A 132 -3.64 0.39 6.04
C GLY A 132 -4.42 -0.76 6.69
N ARG A 133 -5.74 -0.75 6.50
CA ARG A 133 -6.62 -1.80 7.06
C ARG A 133 -6.59 -3.01 6.15
N ILE A 134 -6.41 -4.18 6.76
CA ILE A 134 -6.35 -5.45 6.04
C ILE A 134 -7.75 -6.03 5.81
N HIS A 135 -7.93 -6.69 4.67
CA HIS A 135 -9.11 -7.51 4.41
C HIS A 135 -9.08 -8.77 5.29
N GLU A 136 -10.24 -9.32 5.62
CA GLU A 136 -10.37 -10.54 6.43
C GLU A 136 -9.60 -11.76 5.90
N SER A 137 -9.31 -11.78 4.59
CA SER A 137 -8.51 -12.83 3.96
C SER A 137 -7.01 -12.73 4.26
N GLY A 138 -6.52 -11.60 4.78
CA GLY A 138 -5.10 -11.35 5.02
C GLY A 138 -4.27 -11.03 3.75
N GLU A 139 -4.85 -11.17 2.57
CA GLU A 139 -4.13 -11.10 1.29
C GLU A 139 -4.28 -9.76 0.55
N ALA A 140 -5.17 -8.87 1.04
CA ALA A 140 -5.49 -7.58 0.42
C ALA A 140 -5.68 -6.48 1.48
N LEU A 141 -5.53 -5.22 1.07
CA LEU A 141 -5.90 -4.05 1.87
C LEU A 141 -7.30 -3.56 1.48
N VAL A 142 -8.04 -3.02 2.45
CA VAL A 142 -9.36 -2.39 2.26
C VAL A 142 -9.24 -0.87 2.23
N SER A 143 -8.25 -0.31 2.94
CA SER A 143 -7.90 1.10 2.91
C SER A 143 -6.39 1.27 3.06
N ILE A 144 -5.86 2.40 2.60
CA ILE A 144 -4.47 2.80 2.79
C ILE A 144 -4.45 4.14 3.51
N GLU A 145 -3.66 4.23 4.57
CA GLU A 145 -3.50 5.44 5.37
C GLU A 145 -2.12 6.07 5.18
N GLU A 146 -1.09 5.25 4.94
CA GLU A 146 0.28 5.73 4.78
C GLU A 146 1.06 4.85 3.80
N SER A 147 2.05 5.44 3.13
CA SER A 147 3.03 4.70 2.35
C SER A 147 4.43 5.28 2.53
N VAL A 148 5.43 4.40 2.56
CA VAL A 148 6.83 4.77 2.75
C VAL A 148 7.67 4.13 1.66
N MET A 149 8.30 4.97 0.85
CA MET A 149 9.11 4.59 -0.29
C MET A 149 10.35 5.48 -0.40
N PHE A 150 11.50 4.92 -0.80
CA PHE A 150 12.77 5.67 -0.86
C PHE A 150 13.44 5.65 -2.22
N CYS A 151 12.95 4.83 -3.16
CA CYS A 151 13.47 4.68 -4.50
C CYS A 151 12.41 3.98 -5.37
N LYS A 152 12.45 4.20 -6.70
CA LYS A 152 11.63 3.51 -7.69
C LYS A 152 12.38 2.29 -8.22
N CYS A 153 11.74 1.13 -8.25
CA CYS A 153 12.29 -0.09 -8.84
C CYS A 153 11.92 -0.16 -10.32
N GLU A 154 12.91 -0.22 -11.21
CA GLU A 154 12.68 -0.32 -12.67
C GLU A 154 12.04 -1.64 -13.10
N ARG A 155 12.30 -2.72 -12.36
CA ARG A 155 11.82 -4.09 -12.67
C ARG A 155 10.54 -4.47 -11.93
N GLY A 156 9.91 -3.51 -11.25
CA GLY A 156 8.73 -3.72 -10.44
C GLY A 156 9.04 -4.21 -9.02
N TYR A 157 7.98 -4.67 -8.35
CA TYR A 157 7.97 -4.95 -6.92
C TYR A 157 7.35 -6.33 -6.65
N HIS A 158 7.75 -6.93 -5.54
CA HIS A 158 7.19 -8.18 -5.04
C HIS A 158 6.87 -8.05 -3.55
N ARG A 159 5.65 -8.42 -3.16
CA ARG A 159 5.23 -8.43 -1.75
C ARG A 159 5.93 -9.59 -1.04
N ILE A 160 6.70 -9.27 0.01
CA ILE A 160 7.50 -10.26 0.73
C ILE A 160 6.84 -10.73 2.03
N ARG A 161 6.01 -9.89 2.66
CA ARG A 161 5.26 -10.22 3.89
C ARG A 161 4.27 -9.12 4.25
N VAL A 162 3.40 -9.46 5.20
CA VAL A 162 2.50 -8.55 5.89
C VAL A 162 2.89 -8.55 7.37
N GLU A 163 3.00 -7.38 7.98
CA GLU A 163 3.35 -7.22 9.40
C GLU A 163 2.28 -6.37 10.12
N PRO A 164 1.94 -6.65 11.39
CA PRO A 164 1.11 -5.77 12.19
C PRO A 164 1.73 -4.38 12.35
N TRP A 165 0.88 -3.36 12.38
CA TRP A 165 1.25 -1.97 12.61
C TRP A 165 0.41 -1.39 13.76
N ILE A 166 0.69 -0.15 14.16
CA ILE A 166 -0.06 0.52 15.23
C ILE A 166 -1.53 0.73 14.82
N ASN A 167 -2.42 0.85 15.81
CA ASN A 167 -3.85 1.16 15.62
C ASN A 167 -4.62 0.17 14.73
N ASP A 168 -4.35 -1.14 14.89
CA ASP A 168 -4.98 -2.23 14.13
C ASP A 168 -4.75 -2.16 12.60
N LEU A 169 -3.71 -1.43 12.19
CA LEU A 169 -3.25 -1.38 10.80
C LEU A 169 -2.26 -2.50 10.50
N TYR A 170 -2.03 -2.73 9.22
CA TYR A 170 -1.06 -3.70 8.72
C TYR A 170 -0.18 -3.06 7.66
N ALA A 171 1.10 -3.42 7.69
CA ALA A 171 2.09 -3.00 6.71
C ALA A 171 2.32 -4.11 5.68
N PHE A 172 1.92 -3.84 4.44
CA PHE A 172 2.27 -4.66 3.29
C PHE A 172 3.68 -4.26 2.85
N ILE A 173 4.62 -5.21 2.92
CA ILE A 173 6.03 -4.95 2.65
C ILE A 173 6.38 -5.48 1.27
N TYR A 174 6.90 -4.59 0.43
CA TYR A 174 7.36 -4.91 -0.92
C TYR A 174 8.87 -4.75 -1.04
N LYS A 175 9.46 -5.48 -1.99
CA LYS A 175 10.87 -5.37 -2.36
C LYS A 175 11.03 -5.29 -3.88
N CYS A 176 12.06 -4.61 -4.36
CA CYS A 176 12.43 -4.64 -5.79
C CYS A 176 12.77 -6.06 -6.27
N VAL A 177 12.48 -6.32 -7.56
CA VAL A 177 12.82 -7.54 -8.30
C VAL A 177 14.13 -7.41 -9.10
#